data_AF-A0A9X1U897-F1
#
_entry.id   AF-A0A9X1U897-F1
#
_cell.length_a   1.000
_cell.length_b   1.000
_cell.length_c   1.000
_cell.angle_alpha   90.00
_cell.angle_beta   90.00
_cell.angle_gamma   90.00
#
_symmetry.space_group_name_H-M   'P 1'
#
loop_
_entity.id
_entity.type
_entity.pdbx_description
1 polymer ?
#
loop_
_entity_poly.entity_id
_entity_poly.type
_entity_poly.pdbx_seq_one_letter_code
_entity_poly.pdbx_strand_id
1 'polypeptide(L)'
;MEDSQPEGAHPTGTPDARSFGARLRHARRDRAVSQEWLASGICSTSAISRWEAGQSVPDPEVIERLADRLGIHVSTLTGQGFASRLAESPEGFCEIIEAAFGEGSTEAGSHIARWVRLARRILEQADPWSPWDNLRGALTELALSPLTELTPAAVESVVLFEKILDLCDEPSLHTVEELADALMWTTDAPEEIRRRAIELCVLTLVLADMPVSARGVVERLQPPAVSLSTYWVLIHSGLEPPRTARIHPHRSARDRAILVLDHALREEEPARSAALHCLLAACEDDGLIRALIGRVP
;
A
#
# COMPACT_ATOMS: atom_id res chain seq x y z
N MET A 1 -14.86 30.91 36.18
CA MET A 1 -15.78 29.86 35.72
C MET A 1 -15.56 29.75 34.23
N GLU A 2 -14.46 29.12 33.78
CA GLU A 2 -14.31 27.64 33.65
C GLU A 2 -15.39 27.10 32.70
N ASP A 3 -15.10 26.41 31.60
CA ASP A 3 -13.99 25.50 31.26
C ASP A 3 -13.63 25.67 29.76
N SER A 4 -12.38 25.65 29.29
CA SER A 4 -11.34 24.60 29.37
C SER A 4 -11.75 23.26 28.75
N GLN A 5 -11.45 23.06 27.46
CA GLN A 5 -11.00 21.75 26.98
C GLN A 5 -9.77 21.90 26.07
N PRO A 6 -8.74 21.04 26.22
CA PRO A 6 -7.42 21.23 25.62
C PRO A 6 -7.21 20.39 24.34
N GLU A 7 -6.31 20.92 23.51
CA GLU A 7 -5.25 20.26 22.75
C GLU A 7 -5.46 18.83 22.21
N GLY A 8 -5.47 18.76 20.87
CA GLY A 8 -5.10 17.57 20.14
C GLY A 8 -3.69 17.11 20.54
N ALA A 9 -3.63 15.96 21.20
CA ALA A 9 -2.39 15.28 21.53
C ALA A 9 -1.78 14.71 20.24
N HIS A 10 -0.88 15.45 19.61
CA HIS A 10 0.17 14.84 18.82
C HIS A 10 1.06 14.01 19.75
N PRO A 11 1.37 12.74 19.45
CA PRO A 11 2.35 12.00 20.21
C PRO A 11 3.75 12.49 19.82
N THR A 12 4.13 13.69 20.28
CA THR A 12 5.53 14.10 20.33
C THR A 12 6.19 13.35 21.47
N GLY A 13 6.57 12.10 21.23
CA GLY A 13 7.32 11.31 22.19
C GLY A 13 8.69 11.94 22.40
N THR A 14 8.86 12.69 23.50
CA THR A 14 10.19 13.00 24.04
C THR A 14 10.93 11.67 24.24
N PRO A 15 12.13 11.49 23.66
CA PRO A 15 12.85 10.23 23.75
C PRO A 15 13.09 9.86 25.21
N ASP A 16 12.61 8.69 25.63
CA ASP A 16 12.89 8.15 26.97
C ASP A 16 14.42 8.08 27.16
N ALA A 17 14.91 8.70 28.22
CA ALA A 17 16.35 8.83 28.50
C ALA A 17 17.06 7.49 28.53
N ARG A 18 16.39 6.45 29.04
CA ARG A 18 16.94 5.07 29.03
C ARG A 18 17.06 4.53 27.61
N SER A 19 16.02 4.68 26.80
CA SER A 19 16.04 4.25 25.39
C SER A 19 17.13 4.98 24.57
N PHE A 20 17.27 6.30 24.75
CA PHE A 20 18.32 7.09 24.11
C PHE A 20 19.72 6.60 24.52
N GLY A 21 19.94 6.47 25.84
CA GLY A 21 21.22 6.01 26.38
C GLY A 21 21.64 4.64 25.87
N ALA A 22 20.68 3.70 25.79
CA ALA A 22 20.91 2.37 25.25
C ALA A 22 21.34 2.43 23.77
N ARG A 23 20.65 3.23 22.94
CA ARG A 23 20.98 3.40 21.51
C ARG A 23 22.34 4.07 21.32
N LEU A 24 22.64 5.13 22.06
CA LEU A 24 23.94 5.81 22.02
C LEU A 24 25.09 4.86 22.39
N ARG A 25 24.92 4.10 23.48
CA ARG A 25 25.91 3.12 23.95
C ARG A 25 26.12 2.00 22.95
N HIS A 26 25.04 1.51 22.34
CA HIS A 26 25.10 0.47 21.32
C HIS A 26 25.85 0.97 20.07
N ALA A 27 25.43 2.11 19.50
CA ALA A 27 26.07 2.70 18.32
C ALA A 27 27.56 2.98 18.52
N ARG A 28 27.94 3.46 19.71
CA ARG A 28 29.34 3.69 20.07
C ARG A 28 30.16 2.40 20.10
N ARG A 29 29.62 1.34 20.69
CA ARG A 29 30.31 0.05 20.83
C ARG A 29 30.41 -0.71 19.52
N ASP A 30 29.38 -0.64 18.71
CA ASP A 30 29.35 -1.19 17.35
C ASP A 30 30.49 -0.63 16.49
N ARG A 31 30.85 0.65 16.70
CA ARG A 31 32.00 1.32 16.06
C ARG A 31 33.32 1.21 16.83
N ALA A 32 33.33 0.49 17.95
CA ALA A 32 34.49 0.33 18.82
C ALA A 32 35.17 1.65 19.29
N VAL A 33 34.43 2.74 19.45
CA VAL A 33 34.99 4.04 19.89
C VAL A 33 34.81 4.28 21.40
N SER A 34 35.71 5.05 22.01
CA SER A 34 35.64 5.40 23.44
C SER A 34 34.64 6.54 23.70
N GLN A 35 34.20 6.68 24.96
CA GLN A 35 33.35 7.82 25.35
C GLN A 35 34.11 9.15 25.17
N GLU A 36 35.43 9.16 25.39
CA GLU A 36 36.28 10.35 25.23
C GLU A 36 36.36 10.78 23.77
N TRP A 37 36.53 9.83 22.86
CA TRP A 37 36.54 10.11 21.42
C TRP A 37 35.19 10.67 20.96
N LEU A 38 34.09 10.08 21.43
CA LEU A 38 32.74 10.53 21.08
C LEU A 38 32.44 11.92 21.66
N ALA A 39 32.88 12.21 22.88
CA ALA A 39 32.72 13.52 23.52
C ALA A 39 33.56 14.62 22.87
N SER A 40 34.70 14.27 22.27
CA SER A 40 35.73 15.21 21.83
C SER A 40 35.18 16.35 20.95
N GLY A 41 35.34 17.58 21.43
CA GLY A 41 34.90 18.81 20.77
C GLY A 41 33.38 19.04 20.78
N ILE A 42 32.58 18.16 21.40
CA ILE A 42 31.12 18.24 21.45
C ILE A 42 30.65 18.50 22.87
N CYS A 43 31.08 17.67 23.83
CA CYS A 43 30.66 17.73 25.23
C CYS A 43 31.74 17.13 26.17
N SER A 44 31.43 16.99 27.46
CA SER A 44 32.32 16.27 28.38
C SER A 44 32.12 14.75 28.31
N THR A 45 33.18 13.97 28.59
CA THR A 45 33.10 12.51 28.71
C THR A 45 32.07 12.07 29.76
N SER A 46 31.98 12.81 30.86
CA SER A 46 30.98 12.58 31.91
C SER A 46 29.55 12.78 31.41
N ALA A 47 29.31 13.70 30.46
CA ALA A 47 27.99 13.86 29.86
C ALA A 47 27.60 12.62 29.05
N ILE A 48 28.51 12.07 28.22
CA ILE A 48 28.29 10.80 27.51
C ILE A 48 27.95 9.69 28.49
N SER A 49 28.71 9.56 29.59
CA SER A 49 28.46 8.54 30.62
C SER A 49 27.07 8.66 31.24
N ARG A 50 26.62 9.88 31.58
CA ARG A 50 25.26 10.13 32.12
C ARG A 50 24.17 9.77 31.11
N TRP A 51 24.36 10.15 29.83
CA TRP A 51 23.41 9.82 28.77
C TRP A 51 23.34 8.31 28.53
N GLU A 52 24.48 7.61 28.42
CA GLU A 52 24.52 6.15 28.25
C GLU A 52 23.93 5.38 29.44
N ALA A 53 23.97 5.98 30.65
CA ALA A 53 23.32 5.45 31.84
C ALA A 53 21.81 5.78 31.93
N GLY A 54 21.27 6.52 30.96
CA GLY A 54 19.86 6.92 30.91
C GLY A 54 19.46 7.96 31.95
N GLN A 55 20.41 8.74 32.47
CA GLN A 55 20.17 9.71 33.54
C GLN A 55 19.66 11.06 33.02
N SER A 56 19.88 11.37 31.74
CA SER A 56 19.40 12.58 31.07
C SER A 56 19.46 12.39 29.55
N VAL A 57 18.86 13.32 28.80
CA VAL A 57 18.92 13.39 27.33
C VAL A 57 19.67 14.68 26.95
N PRO A 58 20.55 14.68 25.92
CA PRO A 58 21.16 15.90 25.41
C PRO A 58 20.15 16.78 24.67
N ASP A 59 20.52 18.05 24.44
CA ASP A 59 19.77 18.93 23.55
C ASP A 59 19.86 18.43 22.08
N PRO A 60 18.86 18.75 21.23
CA PRO A 60 18.80 18.26 19.84
C PRO A 60 20.07 18.50 19.03
N GLU A 61 20.68 19.69 19.14
CA GLU A 61 21.92 20.04 18.44
C GLU A 61 23.09 19.12 18.84
N VAL A 62 23.16 18.73 20.11
CA VAL A 62 24.18 17.80 20.60
C VAL A 62 23.91 16.39 20.06
N ILE A 63 22.64 15.96 19.99
CA ILE A 63 22.27 14.66 19.43
C ILE A 63 22.69 14.57 17.96
N GLU A 64 22.45 15.60 17.16
CA GLU A 64 22.88 15.68 15.75
C GLU A 64 24.40 15.56 15.62
N ARG A 65 25.16 16.35 16.38
CA ARG A 65 26.63 16.31 16.34
C ARG A 65 27.20 14.95 16.74
N LEU A 66 26.56 14.26 17.69
CA LEU A 66 26.93 12.90 18.08
C LEU A 66 26.61 11.88 16.97
N ALA A 67 25.44 12.02 16.33
CA ALA A 67 25.04 11.17 15.21
C ALA A 67 25.99 11.31 14.02
N ASP A 68 26.32 12.56 13.64
CA ASP A 68 27.30 12.87 12.59
C ASP A 68 28.67 12.27 12.91
N ARG A 69 29.13 12.41 14.16
CA ARG A 69 30.41 11.85 14.61
C ARG A 69 30.42 10.33 14.53
N LEU A 70 29.29 9.68 14.79
CA LEU A 70 29.12 8.25 14.66
C LEU A 70 28.85 7.82 13.20
N GLY A 71 28.63 8.75 12.26
CA GLY A 71 28.25 8.42 10.89
C GLY A 71 26.93 7.65 10.83
N ILE A 72 25.96 8.04 11.66
CA ILE A 72 24.59 7.49 11.66
C ILE A 72 23.58 8.59 11.47
N HIS A 73 22.38 8.22 11.03
CA HIS A 73 21.28 9.16 10.99
C HIS A 73 20.80 9.49 12.41
N VAL A 74 20.40 10.74 12.66
CA VAL A 74 19.96 11.22 13.98
C VAL A 74 18.81 10.38 14.56
N SER A 75 17.94 9.86 13.70
CA SER A 75 16.84 8.97 14.07
C SER A 75 17.30 7.68 14.75
N THR A 76 18.51 7.20 14.47
CA THR A 76 19.09 6.03 15.14
C THR A 76 19.32 6.28 16.63
N LEU A 77 19.58 7.52 17.05
CA LEU A 77 19.74 7.88 18.46
C LEU A 77 18.41 8.27 19.11
N THR A 78 17.58 9.03 18.41
CA THR A 78 16.29 9.50 18.96
C THR A 78 15.23 8.41 18.97
N GLY A 79 15.36 7.38 18.13
CA GLY A 79 14.35 6.35 17.91
C GLY A 79 13.13 6.84 17.12
N GLN A 80 13.15 8.08 16.62
CA GLN A 80 12.05 8.60 15.80
C GLN A 80 11.95 7.82 14.49
N GLY A 81 10.72 7.44 14.11
CA GLY A 81 10.47 6.62 12.93
C GLY A 81 10.87 5.15 13.07
N PHE A 82 11.32 4.69 14.25
CA PHE A 82 11.60 3.27 14.51
C PHE A 82 10.53 2.64 15.38
N ALA A 83 9.68 1.81 14.79
CA ALA A 83 8.77 0.95 15.54
C ALA A 83 9.42 -0.42 15.73
N SER A 84 9.72 -0.79 16.98
CA SER A 84 10.33 -2.10 17.28
C SER A 84 9.50 -3.29 16.81
N ARG A 85 8.19 -3.12 16.58
CA ARG A 85 7.29 -4.13 16.02
C ARG A 85 7.46 -4.34 14.52
N LEU A 86 8.13 -3.42 13.83
CA LEU A 86 8.55 -3.52 12.44
C LEU A 86 9.98 -4.06 12.30
N ALA A 87 10.67 -4.34 13.41
CA ALA A 87 12.00 -4.91 13.38
C ALA A 87 11.91 -6.39 12.99
N GLU A 88 12.74 -6.80 12.05
CA GLU A 88 12.74 -8.15 11.48
C GLU A 88 14.11 -8.79 11.61
N SER A 89 14.14 -10.12 11.78
CA SER A 89 15.39 -10.88 11.70
C SER A 89 15.82 -11.03 10.23
N PRO A 90 17.07 -11.47 9.95
CA PRO A 90 17.50 -11.81 8.59
C PRO A 90 16.56 -12.83 7.91
N GLU A 91 16.06 -13.81 8.66
CA GLU A 91 15.09 -14.79 8.18
C GLU A 91 13.73 -14.15 7.90
N GLY A 92 13.24 -13.29 8.81
CA GLY A 92 12.00 -12.54 8.59
C GLY A 92 12.07 -11.63 7.36
N PHE A 93 13.24 -11.04 7.09
CA PHE A 93 13.48 -10.28 5.85
C PHE A 93 13.37 -11.16 4.60
N CYS A 94 13.91 -12.39 4.61
CA CYS A 94 13.73 -13.34 3.51
C CYS A 94 12.24 -13.68 3.31
N GLU A 95 11.49 -13.92 4.39
CA GLU A 95 10.06 -14.18 4.33
C GLU A 95 9.27 -13.01 3.70
N ILE A 96 9.67 -11.77 3.97
CA ILE A 96 9.07 -10.57 3.35
C ILE A 96 9.34 -10.54 1.84
N ILE A 97 10.55 -10.85 1.41
CA ILE A 97 10.91 -10.94 -0.01
C ILE A 97 10.05 -12.01 -0.69
N GLU A 98 9.96 -13.20 -0.10
CA GLU A 98 9.13 -14.29 -0.63
C GLU A 98 7.65 -13.89 -0.68
N ALA A 99 7.13 -13.25 0.37
CA ALA A 99 5.78 -12.72 0.44
C ALA A 99 5.50 -11.64 -0.62
N ALA A 100 6.49 -10.83 -0.99
CA ALA A 100 6.33 -9.81 -2.01
C ALA A 100 6.30 -10.41 -3.43
N PHE A 101 7.19 -11.35 -3.73
CA PHE A 101 7.41 -11.83 -5.10
C PHE A 101 6.74 -13.17 -5.46
N GLY A 102 6.33 -14.00 -4.50
CA GLY A 102 5.77 -15.33 -4.79
C GLY A 102 4.84 -15.89 -3.73
N GLU A 103 4.43 -17.15 -3.89
CA GLU A 103 3.64 -17.93 -2.93
C GLU A 103 4.59 -18.53 -1.87
N GLY A 104 5.13 -17.67 -0.98
CA GLY A 104 6.01 -18.11 0.11
C GLY A 104 5.33 -19.09 1.08
N SER A 105 6.12 -19.72 1.96
CA SER A 105 5.61 -20.68 2.96
C SER A 105 4.54 -20.06 3.87
N THR A 106 3.55 -20.88 4.25
CA THR A 106 2.46 -20.51 5.19
C THR A 106 2.93 -20.47 6.64
N GLU A 107 4.00 -21.18 6.97
CA GLU A 107 4.68 -21.13 8.26
C GLU A 107 5.74 -20.04 8.22
N ALA A 108 5.38 -18.83 8.65
CA ALA A 108 6.28 -17.69 8.67
C ALA A 108 6.27 -17.05 10.06
N GLY A 109 7.46 -16.69 10.57
CA GLY A 109 7.61 -15.98 11.83
C GLY A 109 7.37 -14.46 11.71
N SER A 110 7.54 -13.89 10.51
CA SER A 110 7.40 -12.46 10.25
C SER A 110 5.92 -12.05 10.15
N HIS A 111 5.54 -11.12 11.03
CA HIS A 111 4.24 -10.46 10.98
C HIS A 111 4.08 -9.60 9.72
N ILE A 112 5.16 -8.99 9.23
CA ILE A 112 5.13 -8.16 8.02
C ILE A 112 4.91 -9.05 6.80
N ALA A 113 5.65 -10.16 6.68
CA ALA A 113 5.48 -11.10 5.58
C ALA A 113 4.04 -11.65 5.53
N ARG A 114 3.47 -11.97 6.70
CA ARG A 114 2.07 -12.40 6.80
C ARG A 114 1.10 -11.31 6.35
N TRP A 115 1.28 -10.08 6.80
CA TRP A 115 0.44 -8.94 6.39
C TRP A 115 0.51 -8.72 4.87
N VAL A 116 1.71 -8.72 4.29
CA VAL A 116 1.92 -8.57 2.83
C VAL A 116 1.22 -9.67 2.05
N ARG A 117 1.32 -10.95 2.48
CA ARG A 117 0.63 -12.06 1.80
C ARG A 117 -0.89 -11.92 1.83
N LEU A 118 -1.46 -11.57 2.97
CA LEU A 118 -2.91 -11.39 3.10
C LEU A 118 -3.40 -10.24 2.22
N ALA A 119 -2.70 -9.09 2.25
CA ALA A 119 -3.03 -7.93 1.43
C ALA A 119 -2.94 -8.26 -0.06
N ARG A 120 -1.88 -8.96 -0.49
CA ARG A 120 -1.71 -9.38 -1.88
C ARG A 120 -2.79 -10.36 -2.31
N ARG A 121 -3.14 -11.34 -1.48
CA ARG A 121 -4.23 -12.29 -1.74
C ARG A 121 -5.55 -11.56 -2.00
N ILE A 122 -5.91 -10.58 -1.16
CA ILE A 122 -7.13 -9.79 -1.38
C ILE A 122 -7.02 -9.00 -2.69
N LEU A 123 -5.91 -8.33 -2.94
CA LEU A 123 -5.73 -7.52 -4.15
C LEU A 123 -5.82 -8.34 -5.45
N GLU A 124 -5.32 -9.57 -5.44
CA GLU A 124 -5.29 -10.49 -6.59
C GLU A 124 -6.63 -11.18 -6.82
N GLN A 125 -7.36 -11.53 -5.75
CA GLN A 125 -8.58 -12.34 -5.83
C GLN A 125 -9.88 -11.53 -5.73
N ALA A 126 -9.83 -10.29 -5.22
CA ALA A 126 -11.03 -9.46 -5.12
C ALA A 126 -11.43 -8.96 -6.51
N ASP A 127 -12.48 -9.58 -7.04
CA ASP A 127 -13.01 -9.29 -8.36
C ASP A 127 -14.54 -9.50 -8.39
N PRO A 128 -15.33 -8.46 -8.73
CA PRO A 128 -16.79 -8.58 -8.82
C PRO A 128 -17.27 -9.56 -9.89
N TRP A 129 -16.41 -9.93 -10.84
CA TRP A 129 -16.77 -10.76 -11.99
C TRP A 129 -16.21 -12.18 -11.93
N SER A 130 -15.47 -12.53 -10.88
CA SER A 130 -14.91 -13.87 -10.71
C SER A 130 -15.31 -14.47 -9.36
N PRO A 131 -15.38 -15.81 -9.23
CA PRO A 131 -15.57 -16.43 -7.94
C PRO A 131 -14.38 -16.12 -7.03
N TRP A 132 -14.65 -15.74 -5.80
CA TRP A 132 -13.63 -15.52 -4.77
C TRP A 132 -14.03 -16.27 -3.50
N ASP A 133 -13.05 -16.87 -2.82
CA ASP A 133 -13.30 -17.69 -1.63
C ASP A 133 -12.56 -17.12 -0.42
N ASN A 134 -13.30 -16.99 0.67
CA ASN A 134 -12.82 -16.66 2.02
C ASN A 134 -11.89 -15.43 2.11
N LEU A 135 -12.20 -14.33 1.39
CA LEU A 135 -11.44 -13.07 1.49
C LEU A 135 -11.81 -12.24 2.72
N ARG A 136 -13.05 -12.33 3.21
CA ARG A 136 -13.47 -11.64 4.45
C ARG A 136 -12.73 -12.17 5.68
N GLY A 137 -12.37 -13.45 5.70
CA GLY A 137 -11.47 -14.02 6.72
C GLY A 137 -10.07 -13.39 6.65
N ALA A 138 -9.49 -13.30 5.46
CA ALA A 138 -8.19 -12.65 5.26
C ALA A 138 -8.20 -11.17 5.66
N LEU A 139 -9.27 -10.44 5.36
CA LEU A 139 -9.46 -9.05 5.78
C LEU A 139 -9.55 -8.92 7.30
N THR A 140 -10.28 -9.82 7.95
CA THR A 140 -10.39 -9.85 9.42
C THR A 140 -9.01 -10.08 10.05
N GLU A 141 -8.21 -11.00 9.52
CA GLU A 141 -6.84 -11.22 9.99
C GLU A 141 -5.92 -10.01 9.78
N LEU A 142 -6.04 -9.31 8.65
CA LEU A 142 -5.32 -8.05 8.41
C LEU A 142 -5.72 -6.98 9.41
N ALA A 143 -7.02 -6.77 9.61
CA ALA A 143 -7.55 -5.75 10.52
C ALA A 143 -7.09 -5.96 11.96
N LEU A 144 -7.02 -7.22 12.41
CA LEU A 144 -6.55 -7.60 13.75
C LEU A 144 -5.02 -7.62 13.89
N SER A 145 -4.27 -7.43 12.80
CA SER A 145 -2.82 -7.41 12.87
C SER A 145 -2.32 -6.19 13.66
N PRO A 146 -1.39 -6.36 14.61
CA PRO A 146 -0.76 -5.23 15.29
C PRO A 146 -0.09 -4.24 14.34
N LEU A 147 0.29 -4.66 13.12
CA LEU A 147 0.89 -3.80 12.11
C LEU A 147 -0.07 -2.77 11.53
N THR A 148 -1.35 -3.11 11.49
CA THR A 148 -2.39 -2.23 10.96
C THR A 148 -2.49 -0.96 11.79
N GLU A 149 -2.43 -1.07 13.12
CA GLU A 149 -2.48 0.08 14.03
C GLU A 149 -1.21 0.96 14.00
N LEU A 150 -0.10 0.49 13.43
CA LEU A 150 1.19 1.18 13.49
C LEU A 150 1.41 2.19 12.38
N THR A 151 0.69 2.07 11.26
CA THR A 151 0.94 2.92 10.10
C THR A 151 -0.37 3.36 9.46
N PRO A 152 -0.51 4.65 9.12
CA PRO A 152 -1.68 5.14 8.37
C PRO A 152 -1.92 4.34 7.08
N ALA A 153 -0.85 4.02 6.35
CA ALA A 153 -0.92 3.21 5.14
C ALA A 153 -1.60 1.85 5.34
N ALA A 154 -1.32 1.15 6.44
CA ALA A 154 -1.93 -0.15 6.71
C ALA A 154 -3.41 -0.03 7.14
N VAL A 155 -3.74 0.96 7.98
CA VAL A 155 -5.14 1.26 8.35
C VAL A 155 -5.97 1.54 7.10
N GLU A 156 -5.49 2.44 6.26
CA GLU A 156 -6.21 2.85 5.05
C GLU A 156 -6.28 1.75 3.99
N SER A 157 -5.26 0.87 3.92
CA SER A 157 -5.32 -0.33 3.09
C SER A 157 -6.48 -1.24 3.50
N VAL A 158 -6.67 -1.46 4.81
CA VAL A 158 -7.77 -2.29 5.33
C VAL A 158 -9.13 -1.67 4.99
N VAL A 159 -9.27 -0.35 5.13
CA VAL A 159 -10.49 0.37 4.71
C VAL A 159 -10.79 0.16 3.23
N LEU A 160 -9.78 0.33 2.36
CA LEU A 160 -9.97 0.13 0.93
C LEU A 160 -10.31 -1.32 0.60
N PHE A 161 -9.69 -2.30 1.25
CA PHE A 161 -10.03 -3.70 1.06
C PHE A 161 -11.44 -4.03 1.50
N GLU A 162 -11.92 -3.48 2.63
CA GLU A 162 -13.31 -3.62 3.06
C GLU A 162 -14.28 -3.13 1.97
N LYS A 163 -14.06 -1.92 1.46
CA LYS A 163 -14.91 -1.33 0.42
C LYS A 163 -14.80 -2.04 -0.93
N ILE A 164 -13.64 -2.58 -1.26
CA ILE A 164 -13.48 -3.47 -2.42
C ILE A 164 -14.33 -4.74 -2.23
N LEU A 165 -14.29 -5.39 -1.06
CA LEU A 165 -15.05 -6.61 -0.82
C LEU A 165 -16.56 -6.34 -0.76
N ASP A 166 -17.00 -5.20 -0.24
CA ASP A 166 -18.41 -4.79 -0.28
C ASP A 166 -18.88 -4.61 -1.74
N LEU A 167 -18.05 -4.00 -2.60
CA LEU A 167 -18.31 -3.90 -4.04
C LEU A 167 -18.36 -5.27 -4.73
N CYS A 168 -17.52 -6.22 -4.31
CA CYS A 168 -17.52 -7.58 -4.85
C CYS A 168 -18.76 -8.38 -4.43
N ASP A 169 -19.26 -8.18 -3.20
CA ASP A 169 -20.50 -8.82 -2.73
C ASP A 169 -21.73 -8.25 -3.43
N GLU A 170 -21.79 -6.92 -3.61
CA GLU A 170 -22.90 -6.24 -4.25
C GLU A 170 -22.40 -5.16 -5.22
N PRO A 171 -22.16 -5.51 -6.51
CA PRO A 171 -21.74 -4.55 -7.51
C PRO A 171 -22.88 -3.60 -7.86
N SER A 172 -22.88 -2.41 -7.26
CA SER A 172 -23.93 -1.41 -7.40
C SER A 172 -23.37 0.01 -7.47
N LEU A 173 -24.20 0.98 -7.88
CA LEU A 173 -23.80 2.39 -7.85
C LEU A 173 -23.45 2.84 -6.42
N HIS A 174 -24.20 2.37 -5.42
CA HIS A 174 -24.00 2.74 -4.03
C HIS A 174 -22.63 2.26 -3.51
N THR A 175 -22.26 0.99 -3.73
CA THR A 175 -20.96 0.46 -3.30
C THR A 175 -19.80 1.10 -4.05
N VAL A 176 -19.99 1.50 -5.31
CA VAL A 176 -19.01 2.31 -6.05
C VAL A 176 -18.83 3.70 -5.45
N GLU A 177 -19.92 4.37 -5.06
CA GLU A 177 -19.87 5.68 -4.41
C GLU A 177 -19.14 5.61 -3.06
N GLU A 178 -19.44 4.62 -2.23
CA GLU A 178 -18.74 4.42 -0.95
C GLU A 178 -17.25 4.18 -1.13
N LEU A 179 -16.85 3.35 -2.10
CA LEU A 179 -15.44 3.09 -2.39
C LEU A 179 -14.74 4.35 -2.92
N ALA A 180 -15.40 5.11 -3.79
CA ALA A 180 -14.84 6.34 -4.33
C ALA A 180 -14.73 7.45 -3.26
N ASP A 181 -15.65 7.50 -2.30
CA ASP A 181 -15.57 8.41 -1.16
C ASP A 181 -14.45 7.98 -0.19
N ALA A 182 -14.26 6.67 0.04
CA ALA A 182 -13.12 6.16 0.80
C ALA A 182 -11.77 6.57 0.17
N LEU A 183 -11.68 6.53 -1.16
CA LEU A 183 -10.48 6.94 -1.91
C LEU A 183 -10.11 8.42 -1.74
N MET A 184 -11.05 9.29 -1.35
CA MET A 184 -10.79 10.72 -1.15
C MET A 184 -9.95 11.02 0.08
N TRP A 185 -10.03 10.19 1.12
CA TRP A 185 -9.33 10.41 2.39
C TRP A 185 -8.28 9.36 2.72
N THR A 186 -8.26 8.23 2.02
CA THR A 186 -7.23 7.18 2.16
C THR A 186 -5.94 7.49 1.39
N THR A 187 -5.35 8.67 1.62
CA THR A 187 -4.21 9.17 0.83
C THR A 187 -2.87 8.48 1.13
N ASP A 188 -2.72 7.86 2.31
CA ASP A 188 -1.55 7.10 2.71
C ASP A 188 -1.58 5.63 2.23
N ALA A 189 -2.74 5.14 1.78
CA ALA A 189 -2.84 3.81 1.19
C ALA A 189 -1.92 3.66 -0.04
N PRO A 190 -1.23 2.50 -0.21
CA PRO A 190 -0.37 2.22 -1.35
C PRO A 190 -1.05 2.46 -2.71
N GLU A 191 -0.29 3.01 -3.66
CA GLU A 191 -0.79 3.37 -4.99
C GLU A 191 -1.38 2.15 -5.72
N GLU A 192 -0.78 0.97 -5.58
CA GLU A 192 -1.28 -0.30 -6.13
C GLU A 192 -2.72 -0.59 -5.69
N ILE A 193 -3.02 -0.42 -4.40
CA ILE A 193 -4.35 -0.70 -3.82
C ILE A 193 -5.34 0.37 -4.30
N ARG A 194 -4.95 1.64 -4.23
CA ARG A 194 -5.77 2.77 -4.71
C ARG A 194 -6.11 2.63 -6.20
N ARG A 195 -5.11 2.29 -7.03
CA ARG A 195 -5.29 2.09 -8.48
C ARG A 195 -6.23 0.93 -8.78
N ARG A 196 -6.11 -0.18 -8.05
CA ARG A 196 -7.02 -1.33 -8.20
C ARG A 196 -8.46 -0.96 -7.80
N ALA A 197 -8.64 -0.23 -6.70
CA ALA A 197 -9.96 0.26 -6.30
C ALA A 197 -10.60 1.15 -7.38
N ILE A 198 -9.84 2.09 -7.94
CA ILE A 198 -10.30 2.95 -9.05
C ILE A 198 -10.68 2.13 -10.28
N GLU A 199 -9.84 1.16 -10.63
CA GLU A 199 -10.11 0.24 -11.75
C GLU A 199 -11.45 -0.48 -11.54
N LEU A 200 -11.71 -1.03 -10.35
CA LEU A 200 -12.97 -1.69 -10.04
C LEU A 200 -14.18 -0.74 -10.11
N CYS A 201 -14.09 0.47 -9.55
CA CYS A 201 -15.15 1.48 -9.68
C CYS A 201 -15.49 1.76 -11.15
N VAL A 202 -14.47 2.00 -11.98
CA VAL A 202 -14.65 2.35 -13.40
C VAL A 202 -15.27 1.19 -14.17
N LEU A 203 -14.72 -0.02 -14.00
CA LEU A 203 -15.19 -1.20 -14.71
C LEU A 203 -16.62 -1.55 -14.32
N THR A 204 -16.99 -1.47 -13.04
CA THR A 204 -18.38 -1.67 -12.58
C THR A 204 -19.34 -0.67 -13.23
N LEU A 205 -18.99 0.61 -13.25
CA LEU A 205 -19.84 1.64 -13.85
C LEU A 205 -19.97 1.50 -15.37
N VAL A 206 -18.87 1.19 -16.08
CA VAL A 206 -18.93 0.97 -17.53
C VAL A 206 -19.79 -0.26 -17.84
N LEU A 207 -19.64 -1.34 -17.07
CA LEU A 207 -20.46 -2.53 -17.29
C LEU A 207 -21.95 -2.32 -16.95
N ALA A 208 -22.26 -1.33 -16.12
CA ALA A 208 -23.63 -0.88 -15.85
C ALA A 208 -24.15 0.17 -16.87
N ASP A 209 -23.45 0.37 -18.00
CA ASP A 209 -23.78 1.38 -19.03
C ASP A 209 -23.75 2.83 -18.50
N MET A 210 -22.88 3.11 -17.52
CA MET A 210 -22.68 4.44 -16.91
C MET A 210 -21.27 5.01 -17.14
N PRO A 211 -20.79 5.12 -18.40
CA PRO A 211 -19.41 5.53 -18.67
C PRO A 211 -19.11 6.98 -18.26
N VAL A 212 -20.11 7.88 -18.30
CA VAL A 212 -19.95 9.28 -17.84
C VAL A 212 -19.66 9.34 -16.35
N SER A 213 -20.38 8.55 -15.53
CA SER A 213 -20.11 8.42 -14.11
C SER A 213 -18.74 7.80 -13.85
N ALA A 214 -18.35 6.80 -14.64
CA ALA A 214 -17.03 6.18 -14.55
C ALA A 214 -15.91 7.19 -14.77
N ARG A 215 -16.05 8.05 -15.79
CA ARG A 215 -15.13 9.16 -16.02
C ARG A 215 -15.15 10.17 -14.89
N GLY A 216 -16.32 10.50 -14.35
CA GLY A 216 -16.48 11.39 -13.20
C GLY A 216 -15.68 10.92 -11.97
N VAL A 217 -15.62 9.61 -11.72
CA VAL A 217 -14.76 9.04 -10.65
C VAL A 217 -13.29 9.36 -10.89
N VAL A 218 -12.77 9.16 -12.11
CA VAL A 218 -11.36 9.43 -12.42
C VAL A 218 -11.04 10.92 -12.36
N GLU A 219 -11.95 11.78 -12.85
CA GLU A 219 -11.78 13.24 -12.80
C GLU A 219 -11.83 13.78 -11.36
N ARG A 220 -12.66 13.18 -10.50
CA ARG A 220 -12.77 13.54 -9.08
C ARG A 220 -11.52 13.12 -8.30
N LEU A 221 -11.02 11.90 -8.52
CA LEU A 221 -9.90 11.34 -7.76
C LEU A 221 -8.52 11.77 -8.26
N GLN A 222 -8.43 12.19 -9.54
CA GLN A 222 -7.20 12.63 -10.19
C GLN A 222 -5.97 11.73 -9.91
N PRO A 223 -6.06 10.41 -10.15
CA PRO A 223 -4.95 9.50 -9.85
C PRO A 223 -3.72 9.84 -10.71
N PRO A 224 -2.49 9.63 -10.19
CA PRO A 224 -1.26 9.87 -10.94
C PRO A 224 -1.16 8.98 -12.19
N ALA A 225 -1.69 7.76 -12.11
CA ALA A 225 -1.80 6.82 -13.21
C ALA A 225 -3.04 5.92 -13.08
N VAL A 226 -3.52 5.41 -14.21
CA VAL A 226 -4.62 4.44 -14.30
C VAL A 226 -4.16 3.13 -14.93
N SER A 227 -4.88 2.03 -14.68
CA SER A 227 -4.62 0.76 -15.36
C SER A 227 -4.90 0.87 -16.87
N LEU A 228 -4.33 -0.05 -17.65
CA LEU A 228 -4.65 -0.10 -19.09
C LEU A 228 -6.11 -0.48 -19.29
N SER A 229 -6.66 -1.38 -18.45
CA SER A 229 -8.09 -1.72 -18.47
C SER A 229 -8.96 -0.48 -18.34
N THR A 230 -8.71 0.35 -17.32
CA THR A 230 -9.44 1.60 -17.05
C THR A 230 -9.39 2.53 -18.26
N TYR A 231 -8.20 2.73 -18.82
CA TYR A 231 -8.00 3.57 -19.99
C TYR A 231 -8.77 3.03 -21.22
N TRP A 232 -8.65 1.74 -21.48
CA TRP A 232 -9.24 1.08 -22.64
C TRP A 232 -10.77 1.14 -22.62
N VAL A 233 -11.41 0.83 -21.49
CA VAL A 233 -12.87 0.81 -21.39
C VAL A 233 -13.50 2.19 -21.55
N LEU A 234 -12.84 3.25 -21.06
CA LEU A 234 -13.33 4.62 -21.22
C LEU A 234 -13.32 5.05 -22.70
N ILE A 235 -12.23 4.75 -23.43
CA ILE A 235 -12.12 5.05 -24.86
C ILE A 235 -13.13 4.24 -25.68
N HIS A 236 -13.27 2.96 -25.39
CA HIS A 236 -14.23 2.10 -26.11
C HIS A 236 -15.69 2.45 -25.79
N SER A 237 -15.93 3.19 -24.70
CA SER A 237 -17.22 3.80 -24.38
C SER A 237 -17.44 5.15 -25.08
N GLY A 238 -16.54 5.57 -25.97
CA GLY A 238 -16.63 6.83 -26.72
C GLY A 238 -16.23 8.08 -25.93
N LEU A 239 -15.56 7.92 -24.78
CA LEU A 239 -15.10 9.05 -23.97
C LEU A 239 -13.65 9.41 -24.29
N GLU A 240 -13.33 10.71 -24.26
CA GLU A 240 -11.94 11.12 -24.31
C GLU A 240 -11.19 10.61 -23.06
N PRO A 241 -9.91 10.23 -23.20
CA PRO A 241 -9.11 9.79 -22.07
C PRO A 241 -8.97 10.91 -21.02
N PRO A 242 -8.89 10.57 -19.72
CA PRO A 242 -8.72 11.55 -18.67
C PRO A 242 -7.40 12.31 -18.87
N ARG A 243 -7.46 13.64 -18.96
CA ARG A 243 -6.31 14.50 -19.31
C ARG A 243 -5.11 14.37 -18.37
N THR A 244 -5.36 13.95 -17.13
CA THR A 244 -4.36 13.84 -16.06
C THR A 244 -3.79 12.43 -15.91
N ALA A 245 -4.48 11.41 -16.43
CA ALA A 245 -4.16 10.03 -16.12
C ALA A 245 -3.19 9.44 -17.16
N ARG A 246 -1.97 9.16 -16.73
CA ARG A 246 -1.03 8.34 -17.52
C ARG A 246 -1.41 6.86 -17.38
N ILE A 247 -1.17 6.07 -18.42
CA ILE A 247 -1.28 4.62 -18.29
C ILE A 247 -0.09 4.15 -17.44
N HIS A 248 -0.39 3.50 -16.31
CA HIS A 248 0.64 2.95 -15.43
C HIS A 248 1.50 1.92 -16.19
N PRO A 249 2.84 1.83 -16.01
CA PRO A 249 3.68 0.95 -16.83
C PRO A 249 3.48 -0.55 -16.54
N HIS A 250 3.20 -0.91 -15.29
CA HIS A 250 2.95 -2.31 -14.92
C HIS A 250 1.64 -2.82 -15.52
N ARG A 251 1.67 -4.02 -16.11
CA ARG A 251 0.53 -4.65 -16.79
C ARG A 251 0.05 -5.87 -16.00
N SER A 252 -1.18 -5.83 -15.52
CA SER A 252 -1.84 -6.99 -14.93
C SER A 252 -2.08 -8.10 -15.97
N ALA A 253 -2.50 -9.28 -15.54
CA ALA A 253 -2.97 -10.32 -16.46
C ALA A 253 -4.16 -9.81 -17.31
N ARG A 254 -5.07 -9.07 -16.69
CA ARG A 254 -6.21 -8.41 -17.33
C ARG A 254 -5.79 -7.37 -18.36
N ASP A 255 -4.80 -6.52 -18.06
CA ASP A 255 -4.28 -5.55 -19.02
C ASP A 255 -3.75 -6.25 -20.29
N ARG A 256 -3.11 -7.42 -20.12
CA ARG A 256 -2.63 -8.23 -21.25
C ARG A 256 -3.77 -8.85 -22.05
N ALA A 257 -4.79 -9.37 -21.39
CA ALA A 257 -5.99 -9.87 -22.04
C ALA A 257 -6.70 -8.78 -22.86
N ILE A 258 -6.77 -7.56 -22.32
CA ILE A 258 -7.35 -6.39 -23.01
C ILE A 258 -6.53 -5.98 -24.24
N LEU A 259 -5.20 -6.07 -24.20
CA LEU A 259 -4.38 -5.84 -25.41
C LEU A 259 -4.67 -6.85 -26.51
N VAL A 260 -4.86 -8.12 -26.15
CA VAL A 260 -5.23 -9.17 -27.10
C VAL A 260 -6.63 -8.92 -27.66
N LEU A 261 -7.58 -8.52 -26.80
CA LEU A 261 -8.92 -8.13 -27.22
C LEU A 261 -8.86 -6.97 -28.22
N ASP A 262 -8.19 -5.88 -27.86
CA ASP A 262 -8.02 -4.69 -28.71
C ASP A 262 -7.44 -5.03 -30.09
N HIS A 263 -6.46 -5.93 -30.12
CA HIS A 263 -5.88 -6.40 -31.38
C HIS A 263 -6.91 -7.21 -32.19
N ALA A 264 -7.61 -8.15 -31.55
CA ALA A 264 -8.63 -8.97 -32.21
C ALA A 264 -9.75 -8.12 -32.83
N LEU A 265 -10.16 -7.03 -32.19
CA LEU A 265 -11.20 -6.12 -32.71
C LEU A 265 -10.81 -5.41 -34.01
N ARG A 266 -9.52 -5.31 -34.30
CA ARG A 266 -8.99 -4.68 -35.52
C ARG A 266 -8.86 -5.65 -36.70
N GLU A 267 -8.94 -6.95 -36.43
CA GLU A 267 -8.84 -8.00 -37.43
C GLU A 267 -10.17 -8.22 -38.17
N GLU A 268 -10.11 -8.76 -39.39
CA GLU A 268 -11.30 -9.17 -40.16
C GLU A 268 -11.68 -10.64 -39.88
N GLU A 269 -12.89 -11.03 -40.26
CA GLU A 269 -13.30 -12.44 -40.21
C GLU A 269 -12.50 -13.28 -41.21
N PRO A 270 -12.06 -14.52 -40.87
CA PRO A 270 -12.37 -15.29 -39.66
C PRO A 270 -11.37 -15.14 -38.50
N ALA A 271 -10.34 -14.31 -38.67
CA ALA A 271 -9.24 -14.18 -37.70
C ALA A 271 -9.73 -13.61 -36.37
N ARG A 272 -10.65 -12.64 -36.42
CA ARG A 272 -11.32 -12.06 -35.24
C ARG A 272 -12.00 -13.14 -34.39
N SER A 273 -12.90 -13.93 -34.98
CA SER A 273 -13.62 -15.00 -34.27
C SER A 273 -12.67 -16.01 -33.62
N ALA A 274 -11.60 -16.41 -34.33
CA ALA A 274 -10.60 -17.32 -33.79
C ALA A 274 -9.85 -16.73 -32.59
N ALA A 275 -9.46 -15.46 -32.67
CA ALA A 275 -8.76 -14.77 -31.59
C ALA A 275 -9.65 -14.61 -30.34
N LEU A 276 -10.92 -14.23 -30.51
CA LEU A 276 -11.88 -14.12 -29.41
C LEU A 276 -12.14 -15.47 -28.73
N HIS A 277 -12.25 -16.55 -29.50
CA HIS A 277 -12.41 -17.89 -28.94
C HIS A 277 -11.17 -18.32 -28.13
N CYS A 278 -9.96 -18.08 -28.64
CA CYS A 278 -8.73 -18.33 -27.90
C CYS A 278 -8.63 -17.51 -26.62
N LEU A 279 -9.06 -16.24 -26.65
CA LEU A 279 -9.05 -15.37 -25.47
C LEU A 279 -10.03 -15.85 -24.40
N LEU A 280 -11.24 -16.26 -24.79
CA LEU A 280 -12.23 -16.85 -23.87
C LEU A 280 -11.71 -18.14 -23.22
N ALA A 281 -11.01 -18.98 -23.99
CA ALA A 281 -10.42 -20.21 -23.46
C ALA A 281 -9.24 -19.92 -22.52
N ALA A 282 -8.44 -18.89 -22.79
CA ALA A 282 -7.30 -18.51 -21.94
C ALA A 282 -7.72 -17.75 -20.66
N CYS A 283 -8.91 -17.17 -20.64
CA CYS A 283 -9.43 -16.35 -19.55
C CYS A 283 -10.74 -16.93 -18.99
N GLU A 284 -10.83 -18.27 -18.84
CA GLU A 284 -12.09 -18.93 -18.46
C GLU A 284 -12.67 -18.45 -17.12
N ASP A 285 -11.81 -18.01 -16.20
CA ASP A 285 -12.22 -17.52 -14.88
C ASP A 285 -12.39 -15.99 -14.81
N ASP A 286 -12.03 -15.24 -15.86
CA ASP A 286 -12.16 -13.77 -15.87
C ASP A 286 -13.51 -13.36 -16.47
N GLY A 287 -14.51 -13.19 -15.61
CA GLY A 287 -15.86 -12.84 -16.02
C GLY A 287 -15.97 -11.46 -16.66
N LEU A 288 -15.03 -10.55 -16.39
CA LEU A 288 -14.99 -9.24 -17.04
C LEU A 288 -14.61 -9.37 -18.50
N ILE A 289 -13.54 -10.11 -18.83
CA ILE A 289 -13.14 -10.31 -20.22
C ILE A 289 -14.28 -10.96 -21.01
N ARG A 290 -14.97 -11.94 -20.41
CA ARG A 290 -16.17 -12.55 -21.00
C ARG A 290 -17.28 -11.52 -21.23
N ALA A 291 -17.56 -10.65 -20.24
CA ALA A 291 -18.58 -9.61 -20.35
C ALA A 291 -18.23 -8.57 -21.44
N LEU A 292 -16.96 -8.19 -21.56
CA LEU A 292 -16.48 -7.27 -22.59
C LEU A 292 -16.61 -7.87 -23.99
N ILE A 293 -16.18 -9.13 -24.18
CA ILE A 293 -16.32 -9.83 -25.46
C ILE A 293 -17.79 -9.92 -25.88
N GLY A 294 -18.71 -10.17 -24.95
CA GLY A 294 -20.15 -10.19 -25.22
C GLY A 294 -20.76 -8.83 -25.62
N ARG A 295 -20.06 -7.72 -25.36
CA ARG A 295 -20.48 -6.36 -25.74
C ARG A 295 -19.89 -5.89 -27.07
N VAL A 296 -18.92 -6.63 -27.61
CA VAL A 296 -18.31 -6.30 -28.90
C VAL A 296 -19.27 -6.67 -30.04
N PRO A 297 -19.45 -5.80 -31.04
CA PRO A 297 -20.32 -6.04 -32.20
C PRO A 297 -19.81 -7.12 -33.16
#